data_AF-A0A2E8RZR5-F1
#
_entry.id   AF-A0A2E8RZR5-F1
#
_cell.length_a   1.000
_cell.length_b   1.000
_cell.length_c   1.000
_cell.angle_alpha   90.00
_cell.angle_beta   90.00
_cell.angle_gamma   90.00
#
_symmetry.space_group_name_H-M   'P 1'
#
loop_
_entity.id
_entity.type
_entity.pdbx_description
1 polymer ?
#
loop_
_entity_poly.entity_id
_entity_poly.type
_entity_poly.pdbx_seq_one_letter_code
_entity_poly.pdbx_strand_id
1 'polypeptide(L)' 'MTADVKTQVTEHDNFFCRALQLNLRVENCLANYVDANALNLRNSVCFKCNQGAEVRAAYANS' A
#
# COMPACT_ATOMS: atom_id res chain seq x y z
N MET A 1 20.17 16.66 17.62
CA MET A 1 18.84 16.06 17.81
C MET A 1 18.24 15.82 16.44
N THR A 2 18.56 14.68 15.83
CA THR A 2 17.92 14.24 14.58
C THR A 2 16.65 13.50 14.98
N ALA A 3 15.49 14.12 14.72
CA ALA A 3 14.21 13.44 14.85
C ALA A 3 14.16 12.34 13.78
N ASP A 4 14.23 11.09 14.21
CA ASP A 4 13.92 9.92 13.39
C ASP A 4 12.41 9.97 13.11
N VAL A 5 12.04 10.58 11.99
CA VAL A 5 10.64 10.60 11.55
C VAL A 5 10.31 9.18 11.12
N LYS A 6 9.84 8.37 12.06
CA LYS A 6 9.19 7.10 11.79
C LYS A 6 7.93 7.43 11.00
N THR A 7 8.01 7.37 9.68
CA THR A 7 6.88 7.58 8.77
C THR A 7 5.87 6.46 9.03
N GLN A 8 4.95 6.68 9.97
CA GLN A 8 3.84 5.77 10.20
C GLN A 8 2.88 5.92 9.02
N VAL A 9 2.76 4.85 8.23
CA VAL A 9 1.81 4.81 7.11
C VAL A 9 0.44 4.50 7.68
N THR A 10 -0.52 5.38 7.45
CA THR A 10 -1.90 5.23 7.89
C THR A 10 -2.80 4.86 6.72
N GLU A 11 -3.96 4.29 7.02
CA GLU A 11 -4.99 3.91 6.05
C GLU A 11 -5.52 5.11 5.24
N HIS A 12 -5.46 6.31 5.80
CA HIS A 12 -5.89 7.56 5.17
C HIS A 12 -4.86 8.17 4.21
N ASP A 13 -3.62 7.67 4.22
CA ASP A 13 -2.57 8.18 3.34
C ASP A 13 -2.84 7.80 1.87
N ASN A 14 -2.26 8.58 0.97
CA ASN A 14 -2.28 8.29 -0.46
C ASN A 14 -0.86 7.95 -0.92
N PHE A 15 -0.75 7.03 -1.86
CA PHE A 15 0.49 6.73 -2.55
C PHE A 15 0.26 6.69 -4.06
N PHE A 16 1.28 7.08 -4.80
CA PHE A 16 1.26 7.06 -6.25
C PHE A 16 1.87 5.76 -6.78
N CYS A 17 1.06 4.95 -7.46
CA CYS A 17 1.54 3.79 -8.16
C CYS A 17 2.12 4.18 -9.52
N ARG A 18 3.45 4.08 -9.68
CA ARG A 18 4.12 4.49 -10.93
C ARG A 18 3.78 3.59 -12.11
N ALA A 19 3.59 2.29 -11.88
CA ALA A 19 3.30 1.32 -12.94
C ALA A 19 1.93 1.55 -13.60
N LEU A 20 0.95 2.02 -12.83
CA LEU A 20 -0.42 2.26 -13.32
C LEU A 20 -0.74 3.75 -13.46
N GLN A 21 0.21 4.63 -13.15
CA GLN A 21 0.03 6.08 -13.14
C GLN A 21 -1.22 6.52 -12.34
N LEU A 22 -1.44 5.86 -11.20
CA LEU A 22 -2.67 6.00 -10.42
C LEU A 22 -2.34 6.38 -8.98
N ASN A 23 -3.05 7.37 -8.45
CA ASN A 23 -2.98 7.73 -7.04
C ASN A 23 -4.07 6.96 -6.27
N LEU A 24 -3.67 6.25 -5.21
CA LEU A 24 -4.54 5.36 -4.44
C LEU A 24 -4.39 5.63 -2.95
N ARG A 25 -5.50 5.47 -2.23
CA ARG A 25 -5.49 5.40 -0.78
C ARG A 25 -4.89 4.09 -0.30
N VAL A 26 -4.17 4.15 0.81
CA VAL A 26 -3.62 2.97 1.50
C VAL A 26 -4.75 2.00 1.87
N GLU A 27 -5.85 2.49 2.43
CA GLU A 27 -7.07 1.72 2.71
C GLU A 27 -7.51 0.88 1.49
N ASN A 28 -7.69 1.53 0.33
CA ASN A 28 -8.09 0.85 -0.90
C ASN A 28 -7.07 -0.18 -1.35
N CYS A 29 -5.77 0.07 -1.16
CA CYS A 29 -4.71 -0.91 -1.45
C CYS A 29 -4.87 -2.15 -0.58
N LEU A 30 -5.00 -1.96 0.73
CA LEU A 30 -5.10 -3.03 1.72
C LEU A 30 -6.38 -3.85 1.53
N ALA A 31 -7.53 -3.21 1.34
CA ALA A 31 -8.79 -3.89 1.05
C ALA A 31 -8.67 -4.76 -0.22
N ASN A 32 -8.21 -4.17 -1.33
CA ASN A 32 -7.99 -4.91 -2.58
C ASN A 32 -6.93 -6.01 -2.46
N TYR A 33 -5.97 -5.90 -1.52
CA TYR A 33 -4.99 -6.94 -1.25
C TYR A 33 -5.61 -8.12 -0.48
N VAL A 34 -6.44 -7.84 0.51
CA VAL A 34 -7.18 -8.87 1.26
C VAL A 34 -8.14 -9.61 0.34
N ASP A 35 -8.94 -8.88 -0.45
CA ASP A 35 -9.89 -9.47 -1.40
C ASP A 35 -9.17 -10.29 -2.49
N ALA A 36 -8.06 -9.77 -3.01
CA ALA A 36 -7.23 -10.47 -3.98
C ALA A 36 -6.68 -11.80 -3.43
N ASN A 37 -6.25 -11.82 -2.17
CA ASN A 37 -5.79 -13.06 -1.53
C ASN A 37 -6.94 -14.04 -1.30
N ALA A 38 -8.10 -13.55 -0.83
CA ALA A 38 -9.28 -14.38 -0.60
C ALA A 38 -9.79 -15.04 -1.89
N LEU A 39 -9.73 -14.30 -3.01
CA LEU A 39 -10.22 -14.75 -4.32
C LEU A 39 -9.11 -15.35 -5.22
N ASN A 40 -7.86 -15.45 -4.74
CA ASN A 40 -6.68 -15.83 -5.54
C ASN A 40 -6.47 -14.94 -6.80
N LEU A 41 -6.94 -13.70 -6.78
CA LEU A 41 -6.84 -12.73 -7.87
C LEU A 41 -5.62 -11.81 -7.68
N ARG A 42 -4.44 -12.23 -8.16
CA ARG A 42 -3.18 -11.45 -8.06
C ARG A 42 -3.12 -10.20 -8.96
N ASN A 43 -4.25 -9.75 -9.50
CA ASN A 43 -4.32 -8.63 -10.43
C ASN A 43 -4.55 -7.27 -9.73
N SER A 44 -4.67 -7.24 -8.41
CA SER A 44 -4.92 -6.00 -7.68
C SER A 44 -3.73 -5.04 -7.74
N VAL A 45 -4.02 -3.74 -7.72
CA VAL A 45 -3.00 -2.69 -7.81
C VAL A 45 -1.99 -2.78 -6.67
N CYS A 46 -2.46 -3.15 -5.47
CA CYS A 46 -1.60 -3.34 -4.30
C CYS A 46 -0.60 -4.49 -4.45
N PHE A 47 -0.93 -5.50 -5.26
CA PHE A 47 -0.04 -6.60 -5.62
C PHE A 47 0.95 -6.21 -6.72
N LYS A 48 0.47 -5.50 -7.74
CA LYS A 48 1.25 -5.17 -8.95
C LYS A 48 2.22 -4.02 -8.75
N CYS A 49 1.97 -3.16 -7.78
CA CYS A 49 2.78 -1.96 -7.61
C CYS A 49 3.84 -2.14 -6.53
N ASN A 50 5.10 -1.79 -6.85
CA ASN A 50 6.20 -1.79 -5.87
C ASN A 50 5.87 -0.87 -4.68
N GLN A 51 5.27 0.30 -4.94
CA GLN A 51 4.82 1.20 -3.89
C GLN A 51 3.74 0.56 -3.00
N GLY A 52 2.88 -0.29 -3.57
CA GLY A 52 1.90 -1.06 -2.79
C GLY A 52 2.56 -2.11 -1.90
N ALA A 53 3.66 -2.73 -2.33
CA ALA A 53 4.44 -3.63 -1.49
C ALA A 53 5.12 -2.89 -0.33
N GLU A 54 5.69 -1.71 -0.60
CA GLU A 54 6.29 -0.84 0.42
C GLU A 54 5.25 -0.38 1.45
N VAL A 55 4.07 0.06 1.00
CA VAL A 55 2.93 0.45 1.85
C VAL A 55 2.49 -0.71 2.74
N ARG A 56 2.34 -1.93 2.19
CA ARG A 56 1.97 -3.11 2.99
C ARG A 56 3.02 -3.44 4.04
N ALA A 57 4.30 -3.38 3.67
CA ALA A 57 5.39 -3.63 4.62
C ALA A 57 5.43 -2.55 5.71
N ALA A 58 5.27 -1.28 5.36
CA ALA A 58 5.26 -0.18 6.31
C ALA A 58 4.06 -0.26 7.26
N TYR A 59 2.86 -0.54 6.74
CA TYR A 59 1.63 -0.70 7.53
C TYR A 59 1.70 -1.92 8.47
N ALA A 60 2.33 -3.02 8.04
CA ALA A 60 2.53 -4.18 8.92
C ALA A 60 3.54 -3.93 10.06
N ASN A 61 4.40 -2.91 9.92
CA ASN A 61 5.42 -2.53 10.91
C ASN A 61 5.08 -1.24 11.69
N SER A 62 3.94 -0.59 11.39
CA SER A 62 3.46 0.62 12.06
C SER A 62 2.65 0.31 13.29
#